data_AF-A0A151NI36-F1
#
_entry.id   AF-A0A151NI36-F1
#
_cell.length_a   1.000
_cell.length_b   1.000
_cell.length_c   1.000
_cell.angle_alpha   90.00
_cell.angle_beta   90.00
_cell.angle_gamma   90.00
#
_symmetry.space_group_name_H-M   'P 1'
#
loop_
_entity.id
_entity.type
_entity.pdbx_description
1 polymer ?
#
loop_
_entity_poly.entity_id
_entity_poly.type
_entity_poly.pdbx_seq_one_letter_code
_entity_poly.pdbx_strand_id
1 'polypeptide(L)'
;MHVCCSLPDYLTQRNQGKRNTLIMAPSGRKHPGKSGKPVQEDQAICTYDFQEEKKDLSGSEEDREGETPVIDKHGKKRPSVMPHNVTEDDVGGEVQNMLERFGADINKALQAKKKRLEMYTKASLKTSNQKIEHVWKTQQEQRQKLNHEYSQQFLTLFQQWDVDMQKGEEQEEKLASMEDMEKNNENLLAGAQSELRKEMAMLQKKIMMDTQQQEMATVRKSLQSMLF
;
A
#
# COMPACT_ATOMS: atom_id res chain seq x y z
N MET A 1 15.83 2.35 9.58
CA MET A 1 14.42 2.18 9.97
C MET A 1 13.70 1.45 8.85
N HIS A 2 13.68 0.12 8.93
CA HIS A 2 12.92 -0.74 8.03
C HIS A 2 11.53 -0.92 8.64
N VAL A 3 10.50 -0.36 8.02
CA VAL A 3 9.12 -0.83 8.27
C VAL A 3 8.85 -1.87 7.19
N CYS A 4 9.31 -3.08 7.45
CA CYS A 4 8.86 -4.24 6.70
C CYS A 4 7.37 -4.43 7.02
N CYS A 5 6.52 -4.30 6.00
CA CYS A 5 5.16 -4.79 6.05
C CYS A 5 5.18 -6.32 6.14
N SER A 6 5.31 -6.85 7.35
CA SER A 6 4.99 -8.24 7.63
C SER A 6 3.46 -8.34 7.69
N LEU A 7 2.83 -8.74 6.59
CA LEU A 7 1.49 -9.30 6.64
C LEU A 7 1.51 -10.50 7.59
N PRO A 8 0.50 -10.71 8.45
CA PRO A 8 0.37 -11.94 9.21
C PRO A 8 0.20 -13.13 8.26
N ASP A 9 1.05 -14.15 8.43
CA ASP A 9 0.95 -15.47 7.79
C ASP A 9 -0.31 -16.24 8.24
N TYR A 10 -1.50 -15.78 7.84
CA TYR A 10 -2.77 -16.43 8.19
C TYR A 10 -3.48 -17.11 7.01
N LEU A 11 -2.79 -17.38 5.90
CA LEU A 11 -3.38 -18.11 4.75
C LEU A 11 -2.42 -19.12 4.09
N THR A 12 -1.69 -19.91 4.89
CA THR A 12 -0.94 -21.06 4.36
C THR A 12 -1.31 -22.34 5.10
N GLN A 13 -2.60 -22.74 5.05
CA GLN A 13 -3.00 -24.16 5.15
C GLN A 13 -4.51 -24.38 4.93
N ARG A 14 -4.95 -24.38 3.66
CA ARG A 14 -5.95 -25.37 3.20
C ARG A 14 -6.19 -25.29 1.69
N ASN A 15 -6.30 -26.50 1.11
CA ASN A 15 -6.79 -26.84 -0.22
C ASN A 15 -5.87 -26.60 -1.43
N GLN A 16 -5.11 -27.66 -1.73
CA GLN A 16 -4.80 -28.04 -3.10
C GLN A 16 -6.11 -28.31 -3.86
N GLY A 17 -6.40 -27.53 -4.90
CA GLY A 17 -7.55 -27.81 -5.77
C GLY A 17 -7.90 -26.68 -6.71
N LYS A 18 -7.40 -26.76 -7.95
CA LYS A 18 -7.91 -26.10 -9.18
C LYS A 18 -8.14 -24.59 -9.11
N ARG A 19 -7.14 -23.82 -9.56
CA ARG A 19 -7.32 -22.41 -9.96
C ARG A 19 -8.15 -22.37 -11.24
N ASN A 20 -9.41 -21.94 -11.14
CA ASN A 20 -10.11 -21.34 -12.26
C ASN A 20 -10.02 -19.82 -12.09
N THR A 21 -9.17 -19.19 -12.90
CA THR A 21 -9.07 -17.73 -13.02
C THR A 21 -10.32 -17.24 -13.76
N LEU A 22 -11.33 -16.75 -13.05
CA LEU A 22 -12.45 -16.08 -13.70
C LEU A 22 -12.08 -14.61 -13.95
N ILE A 23 -11.66 -14.34 -15.19
CA ILE A 23 -11.43 -13.00 -15.72
C ILE A 23 -12.80 -12.32 -15.87
N MET A 24 -13.05 -11.22 -15.14
CA MET A 24 -14.19 -10.34 -15.43
C MET A 24 -13.85 -9.47 -16.65
N ALA A 25 -14.62 -9.64 -17.74
CA ALA A 25 -14.58 -8.75 -18.91
C ALA A 25 -15.47 -7.51 -18.67
N PRO A 26 -15.08 -6.31 -19.14
CA PRO A 26 -15.94 -5.14 -19.05
C PRO A 26 -16.99 -5.16 -20.15
N SER A 27 -18.26 -5.04 -19.77
CA SER A 27 -19.39 -4.93 -20.69
C SER A 27 -19.47 -3.53 -21.28
N GLY A 28 -19.36 -3.41 -22.60
CA GLY A 28 -19.44 -2.16 -23.33
C GLY A 28 -20.88 -1.62 -23.44
N ARG A 29 -21.03 -0.30 -23.31
CA ARG A 29 -22.25 0.41 -23.74
C ARG A 29 -21.92 1.72 -24.45
N LYS A 30 -22.52 1.88 -25.63
CA LYS A 30 -22.27 2.90 -26.66
C LYS A 30 -22.84 4.28 -26.29
N HIS A 31 -22.16 5.33 -26.76
CA HIS A 31 -22.62 6.73 -26.86
C HIS A 31 -23.79 6.91 -27.85
N PRO A 32 -24.46 8.08 -27.81
CA PRO A 32 -24.34 8.99 -28.96
C PRO A 32 -24.02 10.44 -28.55
N GLY A 33 -23.43 11.17 -29.51
CA GLY A 33 -22.67 12.39 -29.29
C GLY A 33 -23.47 13.70 -29.21
N LYS A 34 -22.73 14.76 -28.86
CA LYS A 34 -23.04 16.14 -29.21
C LYS A 34 -21.74 16.93 -29.34
N SER A 35 -21.65 17.68 -30.44
CA SER A 35 -20.53 18.50 -30.89
C SER A 35 -20.52 19.89 -30.24
N GLY A 36 -19.34 20.35 -29.81
CA GLY A 36 -19.02 21.74 -29.49
C GLY A 36 -17.54 21.88 -29.10
N LYS A 37 -16.76 22.68 -29.84
CA LYS A 37 -15.35 23.04 -29.57
C LYS A 37 -15.27 24.35 -28.73
N PRO A 38 -14.07 24.86 -28.40
CA PRO A 38 -13.17 24.43 -27.33
C PRO A 38 -12.97 25.55 -26.27
N VAL A 39 -12.59 25.21 -25.05
CA VAL A 39 -12.05 26.18 -24.08
C VAL A 39 -10.70 25.66 -23.58
N GLN A 40 -9.70 26.54 -23.68
CA GLN A 40 -8.33 26.38 -23.25
C GLN A 40 -8.25 26.00 -21.77
N GLU A 41 -7.41 25.02 -21.44
CA GLU A 41 -6.74 25.01 -20.14
C GLU A 41 -5.32 24.50 -20.31
N ASP A 42 -4.40 25.41 -20.06
CA ASP A 42 -2.95 25.27 -20.10
C ASP A 42 -2.51 24.62 -18.78
N GLN A 43 -2.17 23.34 -18.82
CA GLN A 43 -1.40 22.69 -17.75
C GLN A 43 -0.28 21.89 -18.40
N ALA A 44 0.79 22.61 -18.71
CA ALA A 44 2.08 22.03 -18.99
C ALA A 44 2.51 21.18 -17.78
N ILE A 45 2.56 19.87 -18.03
CA ILE A 45 3.30 18.87 -17.28
C ILE A 45 4.71 19.41 -17.05
N CYS A 46 5.06 19.74 -15.80
CA CYS A 46 6.45 20.02 -15.46
C CYS A 46 7.18 18.67 -15.34
N THR A 47 7.65 18.18 -16.47
CA THR A 47 8.64 17.10 -16.54
C THR A 47 9.93 17.64 -15.94
N TYR A 48 10.21 17.32 -14.68
CA TYR A 48 11.49 17.65 -14.06
C TYR A 48 12.51 16.59 -14.47
N ASP A 49 13.32 16.92 -15.48
CA ASP A 49 14.42 16.12 -15.97
C ASP A 49 15.66 16.40 -15.11
N PHE A 50 16.18 15.39 -14.40
CA PHE A 50 17.40 15.50 -13.61
C PHE A 50 18.60 15.18 -14.52
N GLN A 51 19.16 16.21 -15.14
CA GLN A 51 20.39 16.09 -15.91
C GLN A 51 21.59 16.24 -14.96
N GLU A 52 22.25 15.12 -14.68
CA GLU A 52 23.48 15.04 -13.87
C GLU A 52 24.66 15.67 -14.64
N GLU A 53 24.89 16.97 -14.48
CA GLU A 53 26.17 17.58 -14.85
C GLU A 53 27.24 17.20 -13.82
N LYS A 54 27.99 16.13 -14.10
CA LYS A 54 29.33 15.96 -13.55
C LYS A 54 30.23 17.03 -14.14
N LYS A 55 30.40 18.13 -13.40
CA LYS A 55 31.43 19.13 -13.65
C LYS A 55 32.50 18.99 -12.59
N ASP A 56 33.52 18.21 -12.91
CA ASP A 56 34.81 18.25 -12.22
C ASP A 56 35.43 19.63 -12.46
N LEU A 57 35.30 20.53 -11.50
CA LEU A 57 36.10 21.75 -11.45
C LEU A 57 37.22 21.58 -10.42
N SER A 58 38.33 21.17 -11.01
CA SER A 58 39.72 21.24 -10.56
C SER A 58 40.14 22.62 -10.02
N GLY A 59 41.06 22.58 -9.04
CA GLY A 59 41.96 23.66 -8.62
C GLY A 59 41.48 24.44 -7.38
N SER A 60 42.23 24.63 -6.29
CA SER A 60 43.67 24.49 -6.04
C SER A 60 43.88 24.33 -4.52
N GLU A 61 44.93 23.62 -4.16
CA GLU A 61 45.34 23.28 -2.80
C GLU A 61 45.82 24.48 -1.97
N GLU A 62 45.78 24.22 -0.65
CA GLU A 62 46.47 24.81 0.51
C GLU A 62 47.22 26.14 0.40
N ASP A 63 46.96 27.02 1.38
CA ASP A 63 48.04 27.77 2.00
C ASP A 63 47.88 27.69 3.53
N ARG A 64 48.71 26.84 4.14
CA ARG A 64 48.95 26.77 5.60
C ARG A 64 50.24 27.53 5.88
N GLU A 65 50.19 28.39 6.88
CA GLU A 65 51.34 29.06 7.47
C GLU A 65 52.46 28.07 7.84
N GLY A 66 53.70 28.38 7.46
CA GLY A 66 54.88 27.73 8.04
C GLY A 66 56.14 27.82 7.20
N GLU A 67 57.09 28.60 7.69
CA GLU A 67 58.54 28.52 7.42
C GLU A 67 59.06 29.07 6.08
N THR A 68 59.63 30.27 6.16
CA THR A 68 60.64 30.80 5.24
C THR A 68 61.94 29.99 5.29
N PRO A 69 62.53 29.62 4.13
CA PRO A 69 63.98 29.45 4.01
C PRO A 69 64.58 30.43 3.00
N VAL A 70 65.49 31.25 3.53
CA VAL A 70 66.80 31.63 2.97
C VAL A 70 66.83 31.95 1.46
N ILE A 71 66.89 33.24 1.16
CA ILE A 71 67.63 33.76 0.01
C ILE A 71 68.59 34.85 0.48
N ASP A 72 69.87 34.49 0.44
CA ASP A 72 71.02 35.36 0.54
C ASP A 72 71.00 36.38 -0.60
N LYS A 73 70.91 37.67 -0.25
CA LYS A 73 71.35 38.77 -1.14
C LYS A 73 72.11 39.82 -0.34
N HIS A 74 73.41 39.59 -0.31
CA HIS A 74 74.46 40.56 -0.01
C HIS A 74 74.28 41.86 -0.82
N GLY A 75 73.83 42.92 -0.14
CA GLY A 75 73.78 44.29 -0.65
C GLY A 75 74.42 45.25 0.32
N LYS A 76 75.75 45.36 0.29
CA LYS A 76 76.52 46.37 1.05
C LYS A 76 76.06 47.78 0.65
N LYS A 77 75.42 48.50 1.58
CA LYS A 77 75.38 49.96 1.59
C LYS A 77 75.78 50.49 2.97
N ARG A 78 76.98 51.12 2.96
CA ARG A 78 77.63 52.06 3.89
C ARG A 78 76.84 52.53 5.13
N PRO A 79 77.47 52.58 6.32
CA PRO A 79 76.89 53.27 7.47
C PRO A 79 77.08 54.79 7.32
N SER A 80 75.97 55.54 7.34
CA SER A 80 76.02 56.99 7.51
C SER A 80 75.80 57.34 8.96
N VAL A 81 76.81 58.02 9.50
CA VAL A 81 76.92 58.61 10.83
C VAL A 81 75.72 59.51 11.13
N MET A 82 75.19 59.38 12.35
CA MET A 82 74.26 60.31 13.00
C MET A 82 74.91 61.68 13.19
N PRO A 83 74.13 62.77 13.14
CA PRO A 83 74.21 63.70 14.27
C PRO A 83 72.83 64.10 14.80
N HIS A 84 72.67 63.82 16.09
CA HIS A 84 72.19 64.70 17.16
C HIS A 84 70.85 65.47 17.00
N ASN A 85 69.92 65.03 17.86
CA ASN A 85 68.97 65.81 18.68
C ASN A 85 68.07 66.85 17.99
N VAL A 86 66.83 66.42 17.73
CA VAL A 86 65.62 67.12 18.21
C VAL A 86 64.64 66.03 18.65
N THR A 87 63.97 66.24 19.79
CA THR A 87 62.87 65.40 20.30
C THR A 87 61.73 65.30 19.28
N GLU A 88 61.77 64.28 18.42
CA GLU A 88 60.67 63.90 17.50
C GLU A 88 59.95 62.60 17.95
N ASP A 89 60.46 61.91 18.98
CA ASP A 89 59.95 60.61 19.45
C ASP A 89 58.59 60.68 20.16
N ASP A 90 58.14 61.86 20.61
CA ASP A 90 56.90 62.02 21.38
C ASP A 90 55.65 61.96 20.49
N VAL A 91 55.67 62.67 19.35
CA VAL A 91 54.55 62.70 18.40
C VAL A 91 54.44 61.37 17.63
N GLY A 92 55.57 60.73 17.30
CA GLY A 92 55.58 59.44 16.62
C GLY A 92 54.97 58.32 17.47
N GLY A 93 55.27 58.30 18.78
CA GLY A 93 54.68 57.37 19.74
C GLY A 93 53.17 57.56 19.94
N GLU A 94 52.69 58.81 19.97
CA GLU A 94 51.26 59.11 20.05
C GLU A 94 50.49 58.65 18.81
N VAL A 95 51.01 58.92 17.60
CA VAL A 95 50.39 58.48 16.34
C VAL A 95 50.35 56.94 16.27
N GLN A 96 51.43 56.27 16.70
CA GLN A 96 51.48 54.81 16.79
C GLN A 96 50.43 54.27 17.77
N ASN A 97 50.28 54.86 18.96
CA ASN A 97 49.28 54.48 19.94
C ASN A 97 47.84 54.66 19.40
N MET A 98 47.59 55.77 18.71
CA MET A 98 46.29 56.00 18.05
C MET A 98 46.02 54.92 17.00
N LEU A 99 47.01 54.54 16.19
CA LEU A 99 46.86 53.51 15.17
C LEU A 99 46.58 52.12 15.76
N GLU A 100 47.27 51.77 16.85
CA GLU A 100 47.01 50.52 17.60
C GLU A 100 45.58 50.48 18.17
N ARG A 101 45.10 51.61 18.71
CA ARG A 101 43.71 51.76 19.15
C ARG A 101 42.71 51.60 18.01
N PHE A 102 42.95 52.24 16.87
CA PHE A 102 42.12 52.07 15.68
C PHE A 102 42.12 50.62 15.20
N GLY A 103 43.27 49.94 15.16
CA GLY A 103 43.38 48.53 14.83
C GLY A 103 42.57 47.63 15.78
N ALA A 104 42.66 47.89 17.09
CA ALA A 104 41.90 47.15 18.09
C ALA A 104 40.38 47.35 17.92
N ASP A 105 39.92 48.56 17.64
CA ASP A 105 38.50 48.85 17.48
C ASP A 105 37.94 48.31 16.16
N ILE A 106 38.72 48.34 15.07
CA ILE A 106 38.38 47.66 13.81
C ILE A 106 38.23 46.15 14.05
N ASN A 107 39.19 45.53 14.74
CA ASN A 107 39.12 44.09 15.02
C ASN A 107 37.94 43.74 15.92
N LYS A 108 37.65 44.53 16.97
CA LYS A 108 36.46 44.35 17.81
C LYS A 108 35.16 44.47 17.01
N ALA A 109 35.05 45.49 16.15
CA ALA A 109 33.89 45.68 15.29
C ALA A 109 33.71 44.51 14.30
N LEU A 110 34.80 44.02 13.73
CA LEU A 110 34.81 42.84 12.85
C LEU A 110 34.31 41.60 13.60
N GLN A 111 34.83 41.34 14.80
CA GLN A 111 34.39 40.20 15.63
C GLN A 111 32.93 40.32 16.06
N ALA A 112 32.46 41.53 16.40
CA ALA A 112 31.05 41.77 16.71
C ALA A 112 30.15 41.52 15.49
N LYS A 113 30.57 41.95 14.29
CA LYS A 113 29.85 41.70 13.04
C LYS A 113 29.81 40.22 12.70
N LYS A 114 30.92 39.49 12.90
CA LYS A 114 31.00 38.03 12.73
C LYS A 114 30.01 37.31 13.64
N LYS A 115 30.05 37.59 14.96
CA LYS A 115 29.12 36.98 15.93
C LYS A 115 27.66 37.27 15.59
N ARG A 116 27.34 38.51 15.19
CA ARG A 116 25.98 38.88 14.79
C ARG A 116 25.50 38.08 13.58
N LEU A 117 26.36 37.90 12.57
CA LEU A 117 26.03 37.11 11.38
C LEU A 117 25.85 35.64 11.72
N GLU A 118 26.74 35.06 12.53
CA GLU A 118 26.62 33.67 13.00
C GLU A 118 25.31 33.43 13.75
N MET A 119 24.96 34.31 14.69
CA MET A 119 23.69 34.21 15.42
C MET A 119 22.47 34.32 14.50
N TYR A 120 22.49 35.28 13.57
CA TYR A 120 21.41 35.46 12.59
C TYR A 120 21.23 34.23 11.71
N THR A 121 22.31 33.73 11.11
CA THR A 121 22.27 32.54 10.24
C THR A 121 21.79 31.32 11.02
N LYS A 122 22.25 31.12 12.26
CA LYS A 122 21.81 30.02 13.13
C LYS A 122 20.31 30.09 13.43
N ALA A 123 19.79 31.27 13.76
CA ALA A 123 18.36 31.46 14.04
C ALA A 123 17.50 31.26 12.78
N SER A 124 17.95 31.77 11.64
CA SER A 124 17.28 31.61 10.35
C SER A 124 17.21 30.14 9.93
N LEU A 125 18.34 29.41 10.01
CA LEU A 125 18.40 27.98 9.69
C LEU A 125 17.49 27.16 10.61
N LYS A 126 17.50 27.44 11.92
CA LYS A 126 16.60 26.78 12.88
C LYS A 126 15.13 26.96 12.49
N THR A 127 14.74 28.18 12.14
CA THR A 127 13.36 28.51 11.75
C THR A 127 12.97 27.82 10.45
N SER A 128 13.89 27.79 9.47
CA SER A 128 13.68 27.10 8.19
C SER A 128 13.51 25.58 8.40
N ASN A 129 14.38 24.96 9.21
CA ASN A 129 14.28 23.53 9.52
C ASN A 129 12.97 23.19 10.21
N GLN A 130 12.51 24.02 11.16
CA GLN A 130 11.21 23.82 11.81
C GLN A 130 10.03 23.84 10.82
N LYS A 131 10.08 24.69 9.79
CA LYS A 131 9.06 24.72 8.73
C LYS A 131 9.08 23.46 7.89
N ILE A 132 10.26 22.98 7.50
CA ILE A 132 10.44 21.74 6.73
C ILE A 132 9.87 20.55 7.51
N GLU A 133 10.22 20.43 8.79
CA GLU A 133 9.71 19.39 9.69
C GLU A 133 8.18 19.43 9.81
N HIS A 134 7.61 20.63 9.97
CA HIS A 134 6.16 20.78 10.06
C HIS A 134 5.44 20.32 8.79
N VAL A 135 5.94 20.72 7.62
CA VAL A 135 5.37 20.30 6.32
C VAL A 135 5.50 18.78 6.15
N TRP A 136 6.68 18.23 6.46
CA TRP A 136 6.93 16.79 6.39
C TRP A 136 5.96 16.01 7.27
N LYS A 137 5.80 16.41 8.52
CA LYS A 137 4.90 15.77 9.48
C LYS A 137 3.44 15.85 9.04
N THR A 138 2.99 17.03 8.59
CA THR A 138 1.62 17.21 8.10
C THR A 138 1.33 16.29 6.91
N GLN A 139 2.27 16.18 5.96
CA GLN A 139 2.10 15.27 4.82
C GLN A 139 2.13 13.79 5.23
N GLN A 140 2.97 13.42 6.20
CA GLN A 140 3.01 12.06 6.75
C GLN A 140 1.67 11.69 7.39
N GLU A 141 1.09 12.58 8.18
CA GLU A 141 -0.21 12.40 8.82
C GLU A 141 -1.33 12.27 7.78
N GLN A 142 -1.33 13.09 6.73
CA GLN A 142 -2.29 12.97 5.63
C GLN A 142 -2.21 11.60 4.92
N ARG A 143 -1.00 11.12 4.62
CA ARG A 143 -0.81 9.79 4.02
C ARG A 143 -1.28 8.65 4.94
N GLN A 144 -0.98 8.73 6.23
CA GLN A 144 -1.44 7.75 7.21
C GLN A 144 -2.95 7.76 7.36
N LYS A 145 -3.57 8.94 7.38
CA LYS A 145 -5.03 9.08 7.46
C LYS A 145 -5.70 8.44 6.24
N LEU A 146 -5.25 8.77 5.04
CA LEU A 146 -5.79 8.18 3.81
C LEU A 146 -5.65 6.66 3.81
N ASN A 147 -4.48 6.15 4.19
CA ASN A 147 -4.25 4.71 4.28
C ASN A 147 -5.20 4.05 5.29
N HIS A 148 -5.37 4.65 6.47
CA HIS A 148 -6.30 4.15 7.49
C HIS A 148 -7.75 4.12 6.98
N GLU A 149 -8.21 5.18 6.32
CA GLU A 149 -9.57 5.25 5.76
C GLU A 149 -9.82 4.16 4.73
N TYR A 150 -8.88 3.92 3.80
CA TYR A 150 -9.00 2.84 2.83
C TYR A 150 -8.92 1.46 3.49
N SER A 151 -8.00 1.24 4.43
CA SER A 151 -7.91 -0.02 5.16
C SER A 151 -9.20 -0.35 5.90
N GLN A 152 -9.87 0.64 6.48
CA GLN A 152 -11.19 0.44 7.10
C GLN A 152 -12.27 0.06 6.08
N GLN A 153 -12.26 0.69 4.90
CA GLN A 153 -13.18 0.31 3.81
C GLN A 153 -12.96 -1.14 3.37
N PHE A 154 -11.70 -1.54 3.14
CA PHE A 154 -11.36 -2.92 2.80
C PHE A 154 -11.78 -3.91 3.87
N LEU A 155 -11.51 -3.60 5.14
CA LEU A 155 -11.90 -4.46 6.27
C LEU A 155 -13.41 -4.71 6.29
N THR A 156 -14.20 -3.66 6.09
CA THR A 156 -15.66 -3.78 6.04
C THR A 156 -16.13 -4.67 4.90
N LEU A 157 -15.51 -4.54 3.71
CA LEU A 157 -15.83 -5.39 2.57
C LEU A 157 -15.47 -6.86 2.80
N PHE A 158 -14.32 -7.14 3.43
CA PHE A 158 -13.93 -8.51 3.76
C PHE A 158 -14.84 -9.13 4.80
N GLN A 159 -15.21 -8.39 5.85
CA GLN A 159 -16.18 -8.87 6.84
C GLN A 159 -17.54 -9.19 6.21
N GLN A 160 -18.02 -8.33 5.30
CA GLN A 160 -19.26 -8.58 4.59
C GLN A 160 -19.17 -9.81 3.68
N TRP A 161 -18.06 -9.95 2.95
CA TRP A 161 -17.82 -11.11 2.11
C TRP A 161 -17.78 -12.40 2.95
N ASP A 162 -17.08 -12.41 4.09
CA ASP A 162 -17.03 -13.58 4.97
C ASP A 162 -18.43 -14.00 5.42
N VAL A 163 -19.29 -13.04 5.80
CA VAL A 163 -20.69 -13.31 6.16
C VAL A 163 -21.48 -13.86 4.99
N ASP A 164 -21.32 -13.31 3.79
CA ASP A 164 -22.06 -13.76 2.61
C ASP A 164 -21.61 -15.14 2.12
N MET A 165 -20.32 -15.48 2.29
CA MET A 165 -19.81 -16.84 2.07
C MET A 165 -20.45 -17.83 3.05
N GLN A 166 -20.50 -17.50 4.34
CA GLN A 166 -21.15 -18.35 5.35
C GLN A 166 -22.63 -18.57 5.04
N LYS A 167 -23.35 -17.51 4.64
CA LYS A 167 -24.75 -17.65 4.21
C LYS A 167 -24.88 -18.52 2.96
N GLY A 168 -23.94 -18.43 2.03
CA GLY A 168 -23.89 -19.29 0.85
C GLY A 168 -23.78 -20.77 1.24
N GLU A 169 -22.86 -21.09 2.15
CA GLU A 169 -22.69 -22.44 2.69
C GLU A 169 -23.95 -22.95 3.41
N GLU A 170 -24.60 -22.13 4.23
CA GLU A 170 -25.86 -22.48 4.90
C GLU A 170 -26.99 -22.78 3.90
N GLN A 171 -27.10 -22.01 2.81
CA GLN A 171 -28.10 -22.28 1.78
C GLN A 171 -27.78 -23.57 1.01
N GLU A 172 -26.51 -23.85 0.74
CA GLU A 172 -26.09 -25.10 0.11
C GLU A 172 -26.44 -26.32 0.97
N GLU A 173 -26.14 -26.27 2.28
CA GLU A 173 -26.50 -27.35 3.21
C GLU A 173 -28.01 -27.58 3.27
N LYS A 174 -28.80 -26.49 3.30
CA LYS A 174 -30.26 -26.59 3.29
C LYS A 174 -30.79 -27.25 2.02
N LEU A 175 -30.24 -26.90 0.85
CA LEU A 175 -30.63 -27.51 -0.42
C LEU A 175 -30.25 -28.99 -0.46
N ALA A 176 -29.05 -29.35 -0.01
CA ALA A 176 -28.62 -30.75 0.07
C ALA A 176 -29.55 -31.58 0.98
N SER A 177 -29.94 -31.04 2.14
CA SER A 177 -30.89 -31.70 3.05
C SER A 177 -32.28 -31.90 2.41
N MET A 178 -32.76 -30.93 1.64
CA MET A 178 -34.02 -31.05 0.91
C MET A 178 -33.93 -32.12 -0.19
N GLU A 179 -32.83 -32.18 -0.93
CA GLU A 179 -32.61 -33.20 -1.97
C GLU A 179 -32.58 -34.62 -1.37
N ASP A 180 -31.92 -34.79 -0.23
CA ASP A 180 -31.90 -36.08 0.48
C ASP A 180 -33.30 -36.49 0.97
N MET A 181 -34.09 -35.53 1.46
CA MET A 181 -35.49 -35.79 1.84
C MET A 181 -36.34 -36.19 0.64
N GLU A 182 -36.19 -35.51 -0.50
CA GLU A 182 -36.90 -35.83 -1.74
C GLU A 182 -36.57 -37.24 -2.21
N LYS A 183 -35.28 -37.61 -2.29
CA LYS A 183 -34.84 -38.98 -2.64
C LYS A 183 -35.44 -40.03 -1.69
N ASN A 184 -35.48 -39.75 -0.39
CA ASN A 184 -36.09 -40.67 0.58
C ASN A 184 -37.60 -40.84 0.33
N ASN A 185 -38.30 -39.75 0.04
CA ASN A 185 -39.74 -39.79 -0.29
C ASN A 185 -40.01 -40.55 -1.60
N GLU A 186 -39.19 -40.34 -2.64
CA GLU A 186 -39.27 -41.09 -3.89
C GLU A 186 -39.10 -42.59 -3.67
N ASN A 187 -38.10 -42.99 -2.88
CA ASN A 187 -37.85 -44.39 -2.53
C ASN A 187 -39.04 -45.00 -1.75
N LEU A 188 -39.62 -44.27 -0.80
CA LEU A 188 -40.79 -44.70 -0.04
C LEU A 188 -42.01 -44.88 -0.96
N LEU A 189 -42.25 -43.94 -1.87
CA LEU A 189 -43.35 -44.00 -2.84
C LEU A 189 -43.19 -45.17 -3.80
N ALA A 190 -41.97 -45.38 -4.32
CA ALA A 190 -41.66 -46.53 -5.18
C ALA A 190 -41.88 -47.86 -4.45
N GLY A 191 -41.49 -47.94 -3.18
CA GLY A 191 -41.76 -49.08 -2.31
C GLY A 191 -43.26 -49.35 -2.16
N ALA A 192 -44.04 -48.35 -1.77
CA ALA A 192 -45.50 -48.46 -1.62
C ALA A 192 -46.19 -48.87 -2.94
N GLN A 193 -45.77 -48.31 -4.07
CA GLN A 193 -46.31 -48.67 -5.39
C GLN A 193 -45.98 -50.14 -5.74
N SER A 194 -44.79 -50.62 -5.39
CA SER A 194 -44.39 -52.01 -5.62
C SER A 194 -45.24 -52.99 -4.82
N GLU A 195 -45.54 -52.68 -3.55
CA GLU A 195 -46.42 -53.49 -2.71
C GLU A 195 -47.85 -53.51 -3.24
N LEU A 196 -48.40 -52.35 -3.62
CA LEU A 196 -49.72 -52.29 -4.24
C LEU A 196 -49.81 -53.15 -5.51
N ARG A 197 -48.77 -53.12 -6.36
CA ARG A 197 -48.71 -54.00 -7.55
C ARG A 197 -48.73 -55.49 -7.17
N LYS A 198 -47.98 -55.90 -6.14
CA LYS A 198 -47.98 -57.30 -5.66
C LYS A 198 -49.34 -57.72 -5.13
N GLU A 199 -49.98 -56.88 -4.31
CA GLU A 199 -51.33 -57.12 -3.77
C GLU A 199 -52.36 -57.26 -4.88
N MET A 200 -52.34 -56.36 -5.88
CA MET A 200 -53.23 -56.46 -7.04
C MET A 200 -53.00 -57.74 -7.85
N ALA A 201 -51.75 -58.17 -8.04
CA ALA A 201 -51.44 -59.42 -8.73
C ALA A 201 -51.91 -60.65 -7.95
N MET A 202 -51.75 -60.66 -6.61
CA MET A 202 -52.27 -61.72 -5.76
C MET A 202 -53.80 -61.78 -5.80
N LEU A 203 -54.47 -60.62 -5.74
CA LEU A 203 -55.92 -60.53 -5.85
C LEU A 203 -56.43 -61.04 -7.21
N GLN A 204 -55.81 -60.62 -8.31
CA GLN A 204 -56.15 -61.09 -9.65
C GLN A 204 -56.01 -62.61 -9.76
N LYS A 205 -54.92 -63.17 -9.24
CA LYS A 205 -54.70 -64.62 -9.22
C LYS A 205 -55.76 -65.35 -8.39
N LYS A 206 -56.13 -64.81 -7.23
CA LYS A 206 -57.17 -65.37 -6.37
C LYS A 206 -58.53 -65.40 -7.06
N ILE A 207 -58.95 -64.28 -7.67
CA ILE A 207 -60.22 -64.21 -8.43
C ILE A 207 -60.26 -65.26 -9.54
N MET A 208 -59.17 -65.42 -10.29
CA MET A 208 -59.08 -66.42 -11.37
C MET A 208 -59.23 -67.85 -10.84
N MET A 209 -58.55 -68.18 -9.74
CA MET A 209 -58.61 -69.51 -9.12
C MET A 209 -59.99 -69.82 -8.54
N ASP A 210 -60.59 -68.86 -7.80
CA ASP A 210 -61.92 -69.02 -7.21
C ASP A 210 -62.99 -69.19 -8.29
N THR A 211 -62.89 -68.44 -9.40
CA THR A 211 -63.80 -68.57 -10.56
C THR A 211 -63.70 -69.96 -11.19
N GLN A 212 -62.47 -70.44 -11.47
CA GLN A 212 -62.26 -71.79 -12.02
C GLN A 212 -62.81 -72.88 -11.08
N GLN A 213 -62.63 -72.70 -9.76
CA GLN A 213 -63.14 -73.64 -8.77
C GLN A 213 -64.67 -73.66 -8.74
N GLN A 214 -65.33 -72.50 -8.89
CA GLN A 214 -66.78 -72.38 -8.97
C GLN A 214 -67.35 -73.02 -10.25
N GLU A 215 -66.70 -72.83 -11.41
CA GLU A 215 -67.09 -73.48 -12.66
C GLU A 215 -66.98 -75.00 -12.54
N MET A 216 -65.86 -75.53 -12.04
CA MET A 216 -65.67 -76.96 -11.83
C MET A 216 -66.67 -77.55 -10.83
N ALA A 217 -66.99 -76.83 -9.75
CA ALA A 217 -68.00 -77.25 -8.80
C ALA A 217 -69.41 -77.31 -9.44
N THR A 218 -69.70 -76.35 -10.33
CA THR A 218 -70.96 -76.32 -11.09
C THR A 218 -71.06 -77.51 -12.03
N VAL A 219 -70.01 -77.80 -12.81
CA VAL A 219 -69.95 -78.97 -13.70
C VAL A 219 -70.15 -80.27 -12.92
N ARG A 220 -69.47 -80.44 -11.77
CA ARG A 220 -69.66 -81.62 -10.92
C ARG A 220 -71.11 -81.78 -10.45
N LYS A 221 -71.74 -80.69 -10.00
CA LYS A 221 -73.15 -80.71 -9.56
C LYS A 221 -74.09 -81.09 -10.72
N SER A 222 -73.89 -80.52 -11.91
CA SER A 222 -74.68 -80.85 -13.09
C SER A 222 -74.52 -82.32 -13.50
N LEU A 223 -73.29 -82.85 -13.50
CA LEU A 223 -73.03 -84.27 -13.76
C LEU A 223 -73.71 -85.17 -12.73
N GLN A 224 -73.63 -84.82 -11.44
CA GLN A 224 -74.25 -85.59 -10.36
C GLN A 224 -75.78 -85.63 -10.49
N SER A 225 -76.40 -84.51 -10.88
CA SER A 225 -77.85 -84.43 -11.15
C SER A 225 -78.30 -85.22 -12.39
N MET A 226 -77.39 -85.62 -13.27
CA MET A 226 -77.72 -86.50 -14.40
C MET A 226 -77.57 -87.99 -14.07
N LEU A 227 -76.81 -88.32 -13.03
CA LEU A 227 -76.51 -89.71 -12.65
C LEU A 227 -77.42 -90.26 -11.53
N PHE A 228 -78.16 -89.40 -10.83
CA PHE A 228 -79.16 -89.73 -9.81
C PHE A 228 -80.47 -89.00 -10.10
#